data_AF-A0A5N8VSF2-F1
#
_entry.id   AF-A0A5N8VSF2-F1
#
_cell.length_a   1.000
_cell.length_b   1.000
_cell.length_c   1.000
_cell.angle_alpha   90.00
_cell.angle_beta   90.00
_cell.angle_gamma   90.00
#
_symmetry.space_group_name_H-M   'P 1'
#
loop_
_entity.id
_entity.type
_entity.pdbx_description
1 polymer ?
#
loop_
_entity_poly.entity_id
_entity_poly.type
_entity_poly.pdbx_seq_one_letter_code
_entity_poly.pdbx_strand_id
1 'polypeptide(L)'
;MIRSRAAVRPLAVLLVLLLQIALLDTGSLPAAVALAATAAAASALCLCARLAARCAPAVPPTRVRTAIRDRARRTAFLPQRDPDAPGRRRPRA
;
A
#
# COMPACT_ATOMS: atom_id res chain seq x y z
N MET A 1 4.09 7.89 9.10
CA MET A 1 5.07 6.90 9.61
C MET A 1 4.74 6.27 10.97
N ILE A 2 3.66 6.65 11.68
CA ILE A 2 3.43 6.21 13.08
C ILE A 2 2.50 4.97 13.19
N ARG A 3 1.77 4.62 12.12
CA ARG A 3 0.74 3.56 12.16
C ARG A 3 1.29 2.13 12.15
N SER A 4 2.57 1.93 11.82
CA SER A 4 3.21 0.61 11.75
C SER A 4 3.49 -0.02 13.10
N ARG A 5 3.78 0.79 14.14
CA ARG A 5 4.09 0.26 15.48
C ARG A 5 2.86 -0.28 16.22
N ALA A 6 1.68 0.26 15.92
CA ALA A 6 0.43 -0.15 16.57
C ALA A 6 -0.01 -1.58 16.15
N ALA A 7 0.33 -2.02 14.94
CA ALA A 7 -0.06 -3.35 14.42
C ALA A 7 0.86 -4.48 14.89
N VAL A 8 2.03 -4.18 15.47
CA VAL A 8 2.99 -5.21 15.90
C VAL A 8 2.48 -6.00 17.11
N ARG A 9 1.81 -5.32 18.05
CA ARG A 9 1.24 -5.95 19.25
C ARG A 9 0.17 -7.00 18.93
N PRO A 10 -0.88 -6.71 18.14
CA PRO A 10 -1.88 -7.72 17.82
C PRO A 10 -1.33 -8.87 16.97
N LEU A 11 -0.39 -8.58 16.05
CA LEU A 11 0.28 -9.61 15.26
C LEU A 11 1.09 -10.57 16.13
N ALA A 12 1.84 -10.04 17.11
CA ALA A 12 2.61 -10.87 18.03
C ALA A 12 1.71 -11.77 18.89
N VAL A 13 0.58 -11.25 19.38
CA VAL A 13 -0.39 -12.06 20.13
C VAL A 13 -0.99 -13.17 19.26
N LEU A 14 -1.37 -12.86 18.03
CA LEU A 14 -1.88 -13.86 17.08
C LEU A 14 -0.86 -14.96 16.77
N LEU A 15 0.41 -14.58 16.58
CA LEU A 15 1.49 -15.52 16.28
C LEU A 15 1.77 -16.46 17.47
N VAL A 16 1.78 -15.92 18.69
CA VAL A 16 1.92 -16.71 19.92
C VAL A 16 0.74 -17.67 20.10
N LEU A 17 -0.48 -17.22 19.82
CA LEU A 17 -1.67 -18.07 19.89
C LEU A 17 -1.61 -19.22 18.87
N LEU A 18 -1.25 -18.92 17.61
CA LEU A 18 -1.07 -19.94 16.56
C LEU A 18 0.02 -20.96 16.94
N LEU A 19 1.12 -20.49 17.53
CA LEU A 19 2.20 -21.35 17.98
C LEU A 19 1.74 -22.28 19.11
N GLN A 20 0.96 -21.78 20.07
CA GLN A 20 0.40 -22.59 21.14
C GLN A 20 -0.59 -23.63 20.62
N ILE A 21 -1.46 -23.25 19.68
CA ILE A 21 -2.40 -24.18 19.04
C ILE A 21 -1.62 -25.29 18.32
N ALA A 22 -0.59 -24.93 17.56
CA ALA A 22 0.24 -25.91 16.84
C ALA A 22 1.04 -26.83 17.78
N LEU A 23 1.49 -26.33 18.94
CA LEU A 23 2.14 -27.15 19.97
C LEU A 23 1.14 -28.07 20.69
N LEU A 24 -0.08 -27.62 20.94
CA LEU A 24 -1.16 -28.45 21.49
C LEU A 24 -1.58 -29.54 20.51
N ASP A 25 -1.48 -29.27 19.21
CA ASP A 25 -1.85 -30.17 18.11
C ASP A 25 -0.68 -31.07 17.65
N THR A 26 0.32 -31.30 18.52
CA THR A 26 1.56 -32.07 18.27
C THR A 26 1.34 -33.53 17.88
N GLY A 27 0.09 -34.00 17.82
CA GLY A 27 -0.28 -35.29 17.24
C GLY A 27 -0.41 -35.28 15.71
N SER A 28 -0.46 -34.13 15.04
CA SER A 28 -0.66 -34.05 13.59
C SER A 28 0.56 -33.46 12.85
N LEU A 29 1.51 -34.34 12.51
CA LEU A 29 2.60 -34.07 11.56
C LEU A 29 2.19 -33.22 10.34
N PRO A 30 1.04 -33.44 9.67
CA PRO A 30 0.63 -32.59 8.55
C PRO A 30 0.36 -31.12 8.94
N ALA A 31 -0.19 -30.83 10.13
CA ALA A 31 -0.42 -29.46 10.57
C ALA A 31 0.91 -28.74 10.85
N ALA A 32 1.86 -29.43 11.48
CA ALA A 32 3.20 -28.89 11.71
C ALA A 32 3.93 -28.56 10.39
N VAL A 33 3.84 -29.44 9.39
CA VAL A 33 4.43 -29.22 8.06
C VAL A 33 3.73 -28.06 7.33
N ALA A 34 2.40 -27.99 7.36
CA ALA A 34 1.65 -26.90 6.74
C ALA A 34 1.98 -25.54 7.39
N LEU A 35 2.12 -25.49 8.72
CA LEU A 35 2.53 -24.28 9.42
C LEU A 35 3.97 -23.89 9.08
N ALA A 36 4.90 -24.84 9.05
CA ALA A 36 6.29 -24.59 8.68
C ALA A 36 6.42 -24.06 7.24
N ALA A 37 5.69 -24.65 6.29
CA ALA A 37 5.65 -24.20 4.90
C ALA A 37 5.08 -22.77 4.78
N THR A 38 4.01 -22.47 5.52
CA THR A 38 3.40 -21.14 5.54
C THR A 38 4.34 -20.09 6.14
N ALA A 39 5.02 -20.43 7.24
CA ALA A 39 6.02 -19.55 7.86
C ALA A 39 7.20 -19.28 6.93
N ALA A 40 7.69 -20.31 6.22
CA ALA A 40 8.75 -20.17 5.22
C ALA A 40 8.31 -19.22 4.08
N ALA A 41 7.13 -19.44 3.50
CA ALA A 41 6.58 -18.59 2.44
C ALA A 41 6.39 -17.13 2.92
N ALA A 42 5.85 -16.93 4.12
CA ALA A 42 5.67 -15.60 4.70
C ALA A 42 7.01 -14.87 4.92
N SER A 43 8.05 -15.60 5.35
CA SER A 43 9.40 -15.03 5.52
C SER A 43 10.02 -14.60 4.19
N ALA A 44 9.87 -15.42 3.14
CA ALA A 44 10.34 -15.09 1.80
C ALA A 44 9.62 -13.86 1.24
N LEU A 45 8.29 -13.79 1.39
CA LEU A 45 7.50 -12.62 0.98
C LEU A 45 7.91 -11.35 1.75
N CYS A 46 8.16 -11.44 3.06
CA CYS A 46 8.66 -10.32 3.87
C CYS A 46 10.03 -9.82 3.38
N LEU A 47 10.94 -10.73 3.02
CA LEU A 47 12.24 -10.37 2.46
C LEU A 47 12.09 -9.68 1.11
N CYS A 48 11.29 -10.25 0.20
CA CYS A 48 10.99 -9.64 -1.10
C CYS A 48 10.37 -8.24 -0.95
N ALA A 49 9.39 -8.08 -0.06
CA ALA A 49 8.77 -6.80 0.22
C ALA A 49 9.76 -5.78 0.79
N ARG A 50 10.66 -6.20 1.69
CA ARG A 50 11.72 -5.33 2.22
C ARG A 50 12.69 -4.91 1.13
N LEU A 51 13.13 -5.84 0.27
CA LEU A 51 14.02 -5.53 -0.84
C LEU A 51 13.35 -4.55 -1.80
N ALA A 52 12.11 -4.80 -2.20
CA ALA A 52 11.33 -3.88 -3.03
C ALA A 52 11.19 -2.49 -2.40
N ALA A 53 10.93 -2.41 -1.09
CA ALA A 53 10.84 -1.15 -0.37
C ALA A 53 12.19 -0.40 -0.29
N ARG A 54 13.32 -1.12 -0.30
CA ARG A 54 14.67 -0.52 -0.33
C ARG A 54 15.06 -0.05 -1.73
N CYS A 55 14.58 -0.73 -2.77
CA CYS A 55 14.77 -0.32 -4.15
C CYS A 55 13.91 0.90 -4.55
N ALA A 56 12.87 1.22 -3.77
CA ALA A 56 12.05 2.40 -4.01
C ALA A 56 12.89 3.69 -3.86
N PRO A 57 12.97 4.54 -4.90
CA PRO A 57 13.76 5.77 -4.84
C PRO A 57 13.28 6.68 -3.72
N ALA A 58 14.20 7.18 -2.89
CA ALA A 58 13.89 8.19 -1.88
C ALA A 58 13.61 9.53 -2.56
N VAL A 59 12.34 9.80 -2.89
CA VAL A 59 11.93 11.05 -3.52
C VAL A 59 11.64 12.10 -2.43
N PRO A 60 12.24 13.30 -2.49
CA PRO A 60 11.92 14.38 -1.56
C PRO A 60 10.41 14.68 -1.60
N PRO A 61 9.75 14.90 -0.45
CA PRO A 61 8.31 15.16 -0.41
C PRO A 61 7.90 16.40 -1.22
N THR A 62 8.82 17.35 -1.38
CA THR A 62 8.64 18.52 -2.25
C THR A 62 8.49 18.12 -3.72
N ARG A 63 9.24 17.12 -4.21
CA ARG A 63 9.18 16.64 -5.61
C ARG A 63 7.86 15.92 -5.91
N VAL A 64 7.30 15.20 -4.93
CA VAL A 64 5.96 14.60 -5.05
C VAL A 64 4.90 15.69 -5.12
N ARG A 65 4.98 16.69 -4.23
CA ARG A 65 4.05 17.83 -4.22
C ARG A 65 4.12 18.64 -5.50
N THR A 66 5.32 18.89 -6.04
CA THR A 66 5.47 19.60 -7.32
C THR A 66 4.97 18.76 -8.48
N ALA A 67 5.27 17.46 -8.54
CA ALA A 67 4.74 16.58 -9.58
C ALA A 67 3.20 16.49 -9.56
N ILE A 68 2.58 16.43 -8.38
CA ILE A 68 1.12 16.48 -8.23
C ILE A 68 0.58 17.84 -8.68
N ARG A 69 1.22 18.94 -8.28
CA ARG A 69 0.80 20.29 -8.66
C ARG A 69 0.95 20.53 -10.16
N ASP A 70 1.99 19.98 -10.77
CA ASP A 70 2.29 20.07 -12.19
C ASP A 70 1.30 19.22 -13.02
N ARG A 71 1.00 17.99 -12.56
CA ARG A 71 -0.11 17.19 -13.10
C ARG A 71 -1.44 17.92 -12.99
N ALA A 72 -1.73 18.50 -11.84
CA ALA A 72 -2.95 19.27 -11.61
C ALA A 72 -3.02 20.47 -12.56
N ARG A 73 -1.94 21.22 -12.81
CA ARG A 73 -1.95 22.31 -13.82
C ARG A 73 -2.22 21.79 -15.23
N ARG A 74 -1.63 20.64 -15.61
CA ARG A 74 -1.86 20.02 -16.92
C ARG A 74 -3.29 19.49 -17.10
N THR A 75 -3.98 19.13 -16.02
CA THR A 75 -5.35 18.57 -16.08
C THR A 75 -6.43 19.49 -15.51
N ALA A 76 -6.06 20.64 -14.92
CA ALA A 76 -6.99 21.58 -14.29
C ALA A 76 -7.81 22.35 -15.32
N PHE A 77 -7.29 22.45 -16.54
CA PHE A 77 -8.08 22.89 -17.66
C PHE A 77 -8.89 21.70 -18.17
N LEU A 78 -10.15 21.59 -17.74
CA LEU A 78 -11.17 21.15 -18.70
C LEU A 78 -11.03 22.14 -19.87
N PRO A 79 -10.91 21.69 -21.14
CA PRO A 79 -10.93 22.61 -22.26
C PRO A 79 -12.16 23.49 -22.10
N GLN A 80 -11.93 24.76 -21.75
CA GLN A 80 -12.98 25.72 -21.47
C GLN A 80 -13.73 25.84 -22.80
N ARG A 81 -15.00 25.41 -22.82
CA ARG A 81 -15.82 25.52 -24.04
C ARG A 81 -15.81 26.98 -24.41
N ASP A 82 -15.23 27.27 -25.57
CA ASP A 82 -15.10 28.63 -26.06
C ASP A 82 -16.48 29.31 -25.96
N PRO A 83 -16.64 30.31 -25.08
CA PRO A 83 -17.91 30.99 -24.90
C PRO A 83 -18.33 31.73 -26.18
N ASP A 84 -17.38 31.95 -27.09
CA ASP A 84 -17.56 32.58 -28.39
C ASP A 84 -17.63 31.57 -29.54
N ALA A 85 -17.65 30.26 -29.25
CA ALA A 85 -17.82 29.23 -30.27
C ALA A 85 -19.09 29.52 -31.10
N PRO A 86 -19.02 29.39 -32.45
CA PRO A 86 -20.15 29.62 -33.34
C PRO A 86 -21.39 28.85 -32.87
N GLY A 87 -22.49 29.56 -32.60
CA GLY A 87 -23.75 28.96 -32.15
C GLY A 87 -24.01 28.99 -30.64
N ARG A 88 -23.12 29.54 -29.82
CA ARG A 88 -23.41 29.82 -28.40
C ARG A 88 -23.81 31.28 -28.16
N ARG A 89 -24.89 31.50 -27.41
CA ARG A 89 -25.31 32.84 -27.00
C ARG A 89 -24.36 33.36 -25.92
N ARG A 90 -23.79 34.55 -26.15
CA ARG A 90 -23.02 35.27 -25.12
C ARG A 90 -23.92 35.57 -23.91
N PRO A 91 -23.45 35.35 -22.67
CA PRO A 91 -24.17 35.77 -21.48
C PRO A 91 -24.33 37.30 -21.54
N ARG A 92 -25.57 37.78 -21.46
CA ARG A 92 -25.87 39.21 -21.40
C ARG A 92 -25.79 39.61 -19.92
N ALA A 93 -24.91 40.57 -19.64
CA ALA A 93 -24.83 41.24 -18.34
C ALA A 93 -26.10 42.06 -18.07
#